data_AF-A0A3B9ET50-F1
#
_entry.id   AF-A0A3B9ET50-F1
#
_cell.length_a   1.000
_cell.length_b   1.000
_cell.length_c   1.000
_cell.angle_alpha   90.00
_cell.angle_beta   90.00
_cell.angle_gamma   90.00
#
_symmetry.space_group_name_H-M   'P 1'
#
loop_
_entity.id
_entity.type
_entity.pdbx_description
1 polymer ?
#
loop_
_entity_poly.entity_id
_entity_poly.type
_entity_poly.pdbx_seq_one_letter_code
_entity_poly.pdbx_strand_id
1 'polypeptide(L)' 'MHLAFYKYQGTGNDFVMVDNRTLSWQPDSVEQVRKICDRRFGVGADGLILLEELEGY' A
#
# COMPACT_ATOMS: atom_id res chain seq x y z
N MET A 1 8.78 10.50 7.14
CA MET A 1 8.54 9.05 7.28
C MET A 1 9.02 8.38 6.02
N HIS A 2 9.84 7.34 6.12
CA HIS A 2 10.26 6.54 4.96
C HIS A 2 9.50 5.21 5.04
N LEU A 3 8.66 4.93 4.05
CA LEU A 3 7.92 3.67 3.93
C LEU A 3 8.48 2.91 2.73
N ALA A 4 9.05 1.73 2.96
CA ALA A 4 9.45 0.86 1.88
C ALA A 4 8.19 0.26 1.23
N PHE A 5 8.11 0.32 -0.08
CA PHE A 5 6.99 -0.22 -0.84
C PHE A 5 7.49 -0.80 -2.15
N TYR A 6 6.64 -1.64 -2.74
CA TYR A 6 6.83 -2.20 -4.06
C TYR A 6 5.65 -1.80 -4.94
N LYS A 7 5.91 -1.47 -6.20
CA LYS A 7 4.84 -1.17 -7.16
C LYS A 7 4.66 -2.36 -8.09
N TYR A 8 3.45 -2.92 -8.08
CA TYR A 8 3.07 -4.05 -8.92
C TYR A 8 1.91 -3.67 -9.82
N GLN A 9 1.76 -4.40 -10.93
CA GLN A 9 0.59 -4.29 -11.79
C GLN A 9 0.24 -5.64 -12.41
N GLY A 10 -1.05 -5.87 -12.64
CA GLY A 10 -1.57 -7.02 -13.36
C GLY A 10 -2.62 -6.55 -14.37
N THR A 11 -2.39 -6.83 -15.65
CA THR A 11 -3.32 -6.46 -16.74
C THR A 11 -3.74 -4.98 -16.73
N GLY A 12 -2.85 -4.08 -16.31
CA GLY A 12 -3.12 -2.64 -16.23
C GLY A 12 -3.73 -2.15 -14.91
N ASN A 13 -4.11 -3.04 -14.00
CA ASN A 13 -4.51 -2.69 -12.64
C ASN A 13 -3.27 -2.63 -11.75
N ASP A 14 -2.96 -1.48 -11.17
CA ASP A 14 -1.72 -1.24 -10.44
C ASP A 14 -1.90 -1.03 -8.93
N PHE A 15 -0.93 -1.53 -8.15
CA PHE A 15 -0.97 -1.53 -6.70
C PHE A 15 0.33 -1.03 -6.09
N VAL A 16 0.21 -0.31 -4.97
CA VAL A 16 1.28 -0.14 -4.00
C VAL A 16 1.20 -1.30 -3.02
N MET A 17 2.29 -2.05 -2.85
CA MET A 17 2.40 -3.14 -1.89
C MET A 17 3.36 -2.75 -0.78
N VAL A 18 2.93 -2.94 0.48
CA VAL A 18 3.76 -2.71 1.66
C VAL A 18 3.87 -4.03 2.42
N ASP A 19 5.10 -4.42 2.75
CA ASP A 19 5.33 -5.51 3.67
C ASP A 19 5.04 -5.04 5.09
N ASN A 20 3.91 -5.49 5.64
CA ASN A 20 3.45 -5.11 6.97
C ASN A 20 3.34 -6.32 7.91
N ARG A 21 4.16 -7.36 7.69
CA ARG A 21 4.14 -8.58 8.52
C ARG A 21 4.51 -8.32 9.98
N THR A 22 5.32 -7.29 10.23
CA THR A 22 5.65 -6.82 11.58
C THR A 22 4.62 -5.87 12.18
N LEU A 23 3.52 -5.59 11.47
CA LEU A 23 2.47 -4.64 11.83
C LEU A 23 3.01 -3.25 12.25
N SER A 24 4.14 -2.85 11.65
CA SER A 24 4.85 -1.62 12.02
C SER A 24 4.23 -0.36 11.45
N TRP A 25 3.34 -0.50 10.45
CA TRP A 25 2.70 0.64 9.81
C TRP A 25 1.30 0.28 9.32
N GLN A 26 0.32 1.11 9.64
CA GLN A 26 -0.98 1.07 8.99
C GLN A 26 -1.40 2.48 8.58
N PRO A 27 -2.19 2.63 7.50
CA PRO A 27 -2.79 3.90 7.18
C PRO A 27 -3.82 4.29 8.25
N ASP A 28 -3.70 5.49 8.78
CA ASP A 28 -4.58 6.00 9.85
C ASP A 28 -5.99 6.36 9.31
N SER A 29 -6.13 6.47 7.98
CA SER A 29 -7.36 6.87 7.32
C SER A 29 -7.40 6.47 5.83
N VAL A 30 -8.61 6.45 5.27
CA VAL A 30 -8.82 6.27 3.82
C VAL A 30 -8.19 7.43 3.03
N GLU A 31 -8.16 8.63 3.58
CA GLU A 31 -7.54 9.81 2.98
C GLU A 31 -6.02 9.63 2.82
N GLN A 32 -5.35 8.96 3.76
CA GLN A 32 -3.94 8.62 3.62
C GLN A 32 -3.71 7.62 2.48
N VAL A 33 -4.58 6.61 2.35
CA VAL A 33 -4.54 5.67 1.21
C VAL A 33 -4.74 6.42 -0.10
N ARG A 34 -5.72 7.34 -0.19
CA ARG A 34 -5.95 8.17 -1.39
C ARG A 34 -4.74 9.02 -1.74
N LYS A 35 -4.06 9.62 -0.75
CA LYS A 35 -2.83 10.40 -0.97
C LYS A 35 -1.70 9.54 -1.53
N ILE A 36 -1.56 8.30 -1.06
CA ILE A 36 -0.57 7.36 -1.60
C ILE A 36 -0.92 6.98 -3.05
N CYS A 37 -2.19 6.70 -3.32
CA CYS A 37 -2.67 6.28 -4.64
C CYS A 37 -2.82 7.44 -5.66
N ASP A 38 -2.74 8.70 -5.23
CA ASP A 38 -2.82 9.85 -6.13
C ASP A 38 -1.71 9.80 -7.19
N ARG A 39 -2.08 9.87 -8.48
CA ARG A 39 -1.16 9.70 -9.61
C ARG A 39 -0.26 10.91 -9.88
N ARG A 40 -0.54 12.07 -9.28
CA ARG A 40 0.22 13.32 -9.50
C ARG A 40 1.10 13.68 -8.33
N PHE A 41 0.62 13.48 -7.12
CA PHE A 41 1.25 13.91 -5.87
C PHE A 41 1.62 12.74 -4.96
N GLY A 42 1.16 11.52 -5.26
CA GLY A 42 1.48 10.28 -4.57
C GLY A 42 2.38 9.36 -5.41
N VAL A 43 2.32 8.07 -5.10
CA VAL A 43 3.00 7.01 -5.86
C VAL A 43 2.24 6.71 -7.16
N GLY A 44 0.91 6.87 -7.15
CA GLY A 44 0.03 6.53 -8.26
C GLY A 44 -0.25 5.03 -8.32
N ALA A 45 -1.47 4.63 -7.99
CA ALA A 45 -1.96 3.26 -8.10
C ALA A 45 -3.49 3.21 -8.04
N ASP A 46 -4.09 2.13 -8.50
CA ASP A 46 -5.51 1.84 -8.30
C ASP A 46 -5.81 1.41 -6.85
N GLY A 47 -4.84 0.81 -6.15
CA GLY A 47 -5.01 0.39 -4.76
C GLY A 47 -3.72 0.23 -3.94
N LEU A 48 -3.91 -0.01 -2.65
CA LEU A 48 -2.87 -0.34 -1.66
C LEU A 48 -3.12 -1.75 -1.12
N ILE A 49 -2.07 -2.57 -1.06
CA ILE A 49 -2.09 -3.91 -0.47
C ILE A 49 -1.09 -3.93 0.69
N LEU A 50 -1.53 -4.40 1.85
CA LEU A 50 -0.68 -4.67 3.01
C LEU A 50 -0.50 -6.17 3.13
N LEU A 51 0.75 -6.63 3.17
CA LEU A 51 1.06 -8.02 3.49
C LEU A 51 1.14 -8.13 5.00
N GLU A 52 0.15 -8.78 5.61
CA GLU A 52 0.06 -8.94 7.06
C GLU A 52 0.00 -10.44 7.39
N GLU A 53 0.47 -10.80 8.58
CA GLU A 53 0.26 -12.14 9.12
C GLU A 53 -1.13 -12.22 9.74
N LEU A 54 -1.89 -13.26 9.38
CA LEU A 54 -3.14 -13.58 10.04
C LEU A 54 -2.85 -14.72 11.03
N GLU A 55 -3.14 -14.50 12.31
CA GLU A 55 -2.89 -15.52 13.33
C GLU A 55 -3.64 -16.82 12.99
N GLY A 56 -2.88 -17.92 12.89
CA GLY A 56 -3.41 -19.24 12.55
C GLY A 56 -3.39 -19.63 11.06
N TYR A 57 -2.80 -18.82 10.19
CA TYR A 57 -2.55 -19.10 8.77
C TYR A 57 -1.10 -18.84 8.39
#